data_AF-A0A9D7SAC5-F1
#
_entry.id   AF-A0A9D7SAC5-F1
#
_cell.length_a   1.000
_cell.length_b   1.000
_cell.length_c   1.000
_cell.angle_alpha   90.00
_cell.angle_beta   90.00
_cell.angle_gamma   90.00
#
_symmetry.space_group_name_H-M   'P 1'
#
loop_
_entity.id
_entity.type
_entity.pdbx_description
1 polymer ?
#
loop_
_entity_poly.entity_id
_entity_poly.type
_entity_poly.pdbx_seq_one_letter_code
_entity_poly.pdbx_strand_id
1 'polypeptide(L)' 'MFHSDRGVQYACTEFTSILEAYNCTQSMSRKGNCWDNAVAESFLKL' A
#
# COMPACT_ATOMS: atom_id res chain seq x y z
N MET A 1 1.95 11.08 -2.32
CA MET A 1 1.20 10.19 -1.41
C MET A 1 1.15 8.83 -2.06
N PHE A 2 1.63 7.79 -1.36
CA PHE A 2 1.61 6.41 -1.83
C PHE A 2 0.49 5.67 -1.10
N HIS A 3 -0.53 5.22 -1.83
CA HIS A 3 -1.63 4.44 -1.28
C HIS A 3 -1.48 2.97 -1.68
N SER A 4 -1.45 2.08 -0.69
CA SER A 4 -1.40 0.63 -0.92
C SER A 4 -2.36 -0.11 -0.01
N ASP A 5 -2.52 -1.41 -0.28
CA ASP A 5 -3.01 -2.32 0.74
C ASP A 5 -2.00 -2.46 1.90
N ARG A 6 -2.41 -3.12 2.98
CA ARG A 6 -1.56 -3.37 4.16
C ARG A 6 -0.79 -4.69 4.05
N GLY A 7 -0.34 -5.03 2.86
CA GLY A 7 0.51 -6.18 2.60
C GLY A 7 1.85 -6.07 3.34
N VAL A 8 2.43 -7.22 3.68
CA VAL A 8 3.70 -7.29 4.44
C VAL A 8 4.85 -6.54 3.74
N GLN A 9 4.83 -6.51 2.41
CA GLN A 9 5.82 -5.81 1.59
C GLN A 9 5.76 -4.28 1.76
N TYR A 10 4.56 -3.72 1.88
CA TYR A 10 4.38 -2.27 1.99
C TYR A 10 4.38 -1.80 3.44
N ALA A 11 4.06 -2.69 4.39
CA ALA A 11 4.05 -2.42 5.82
C ALA A 11 5.41 -2.67 6.50
N CYS A 12 6.45 -3.06 5.76
CA CYS A 12 7.78 -3.26 6.31
C CYS A 12 8.52 -1.93 6.51
N THR A 13 9.43 -1.91 7.48
CA THR A 13 10.22 -0.74 7.85
C THR A 13 11.10 -0.23 6.72
N GLU A 14 11.65 -1.12 5.90
CA GLU A 14 12.47 -0.76 4.75
C GLU A 14 11.67 0.09 3.74
N PHE A 15 10.45 -0.34 3.40
CA PHE A 15 9.60 0.37 2.46
C PHE A 15 9.10 1.71 3.01
N THR A 16 8.73 1.75 4.31
CA THR A 16 8.39 3.02 4.97
C THR A 16 9.57 4.00 4.95
N SER A 17 10.78 3.52 5.22
CA SER A 17 11.99 4.36 5.24
C SER A 17 12.30 4.95 3.86
N ILE A 18 12.07 4.18 2.80
CA ILE A 18 12.17 4.66 1.42
C ILE A 18 11.17 5.78 1.17
N LEU A 19 9.89 5.59 1.52
CA LEU A 19 8.88 6.62 1.31
C LEU A 19 9.18 7.91 2.09
N GLU A 20 9.69 7.79 3.32
CA GLU A 20 10.13 8.93 4.13
C GLU A 20 11.30 9.67 3.47
N ALA A 21 12.30 8.95 2.94
CA ALA A 21 13.43 9.55 2.24
C ALA A 21 13.03 10.34 0.99
N TYR A 22 11.95 9.91 0.32
CA TYR A 22 11.36 10.64 -0.83
C TYR A 22 10.29 11.66 -0.42
N ASN A 23 10.14 11.94 0.88
CA ASN A 23 9.16 12.89 1.41
C ASN A 23 7.71 12.53 0.99
N CYS A 24 7.43 11.23 0.84
CA CYS A 24 6.16 10.71 0.36
C CYS A 24 5.30 10.18 1.51
N THR A 25 4.09 10.73 1.67
CA THR A 25 3.14 10.26 2.67
C THR A 25 2.57 8.88 2.31
N GLN A 26 2.75 7.89 3.17
CA GLN A 26 2.16 6.56 3.05
C GLN A 26 0.69 6.57 3.51
N SER A 27 -0.16 5.87 2.77
CA SER A 27 -1.57 5.65 3.09
C SER A 27 -1.89 4.18 2.87
N MET A 28 -2.59 3.55 3.81
CA MET A 28 -2.87 2.12 3.73
C MET A 28 -4.34 1.83 3.95
N SER A 29 -4.84 0.86 3.19
CA SER A 29 -6.17 0.27 3.40
C SER A 29 -6.30 -0.32 4.82
N ARG A 30 -7.55 -0.49 5.27
CA ARG A 30 -7.85 -1.07 6.60
C ARG A 30 -7.50 -2.56 6.62
N LYS A 31 -7.06 -3.04 7.79
CA LYS A 31 -6.78 -4.47 8.00
C LYS A 31 -8.07 -5.28 7.80
N GLY A 32 -8.05 -6.25 6.89
CA GLY A 32 -9.16 -7.18 6.65
C GLY A 32 -10.25 -6.66 5.69
N ASN A 33 -10.04 -5.54 5.01
CA ASN A 33 -10.99 -5.07 3.98
C ASN A 33 -10.49 -5.42 2.58
N CYS A 34 -10.77 -6.64 2.12
CA CYS A 34 -10.43 -7.10 0.77
C CYS A 34 -11.09 -6.26 -0.34
N TRP A 35 -12.18 -5.56 -0.04
CA TRP A 35 -12.89 -4.68 -0.96
C TRP A 35 -12.11 -3.41 -1.33
N ASP A 36 -11.29 -2.88 -0.41
CA ASP A 36 -10.46 -1.70 -0.68
C ASP A 36 -9.39 -2.02 -1.74
N ASN A 37 -8.84 -3.23 -1.72
CA ASN A 37 -7.82 -3.65 -2.69
C ASN A 37 -8.41 -4.29 -3.96
N ALA A 38 -9.69 -4.70 -3.95
CA ALA A 38 -10.31 -5.40 -5.06
C ALA A 38 -10.28 -4.62 -6.39
N VAL A 39 -10.37 -3.28 -6.34
CA VAL A 39 -10.31 -2.42 -7.53
C VAL A 39 -8.92 -2.41 -8.15
N ALA A 40 -7.87 -2.29 -7.33
CA ALA A 40 -6.48 -2.35 -7.79
C ALA A 40 -6.13 -3.75 -8.32
N GLU A 41 -6.51 -4.80 -7.60
CA GLU A 41 -6.33 -6.20 -8.04
C GLU A 41 -7.09 -6.50 -9.32
N SER A 42 -8.29 -5.92 -9.51
CA SER A 42 -9.06 -6.09 -10.76
C SER A 42 -8.41 -5.40 -11.94
N PHE A 43 -7.67 -4.30 -11.72
CA PHE A 43 -6.95 -3.59 -12.76
C PHE A 43 -5.64 -4.30 -13.17
N LEU A 44 -5.00 -4.99 -12.22
CA LEU A 44 -3.75 -5.74 -12.42
C LEU A 44 -3.96 -7.20 -12.87
N LYS A 45 -5.21 -7.64 -13.03
CA LYS A 45 -5.58 -8.97 -13.51
C LYS A 45 -5.62 -9.11 -15.04
N LEU A 46 -5.15 -8.12 -15.80
CA LEU A 46 -4.99 -8.15 -17.26
C LEU A 46 -3.58 -8.56 -17.68
#